data_AF-X1P4M7-F1
#
_entry.id   AF-X1P4M7-F1
#
_cell.length_a   1.000
_cell.length_b   1.000
_cell.length_c   1.000
_cell.angle_alpha   90.00
_cell.angle_beta   90.00
_cell.angle_gamma   90.00
#
_symmetry.space_group_name_H-M   'P 1'
#
loop_
_entity.id
_entity.type
_entity.pdbx_description
1 polymer ?
#
loop_
_entity_poly.entity_id
_entity_poly.type
_entity_poly.pdbx_seq_one_letter_code
_entity_poly.pdbx_strand_id
1 'polypeptide(L)'
;MPTVTIDGRKVRVKKDATVLDAAKKAGVWIPTLCYHPAISPDAVCRLCMVELDRGDWRQLITACNYPVRRDIVIYVSSKGAQQARRGVMELLLARAPESQELKVLAERMGVKETRYPNVTESQRNCILCGLCVRICEEIIGQAAIGFAGRGADRTVAVPFRQPSD
;
A
#
# COMPACT_ATOMS: atom_id res chain seq x y z
N MET A 1 12.56 18.44 14.96
CA MET A 1 12.12 17.96 13.63
C MET A 1 13.14 16.93 13.17
N PRO A 2 12.77 15.64 13.06
CA PRO A 2 13.69 14.62 12.58
C PRO A 2 14.04 14.80 11.09
N THR A 3 15.22 14.32 10.71
CA THR A 3 15.73 14.30 9.34
C THR A 3 15.63 12.90 8.74
N VAL A 4 14.97 12.79 7.59
CA VAL A 4 14.93 11.55 6.80
C VAL A 4 15.88 11.70 5.62
N THR A 5 16.78 10.74 5.43
CA THR A 5 17.62 10.65 4.23
C THR A 5 17.03 9.59 3.31
N ILE A 6 16.47 9.98 2.16
CA ILE A 6 15.80 9.10 1.21
C ILE A 6 16.63 9.02 -0.06
N ASP A 7 17.21 7.85 -0.36
CA ASP A 7 18.12 7.67 -1.51
C ASP A 7 19.17 8.80 -1.61
N GLY A 8 19.74 9.19 -0.47
CA GLY A 8 20.72 10.30 -0.35
C GLY A 8 20.13 11.70 -0.22
N ARG A 9 18.84 11.91 -0.49
CA ARG A 9 18.16 13.21 -0.35
C ARG A 9 17.73 13.45 1.10
N LYS A 10 18.21 14.52 1.72
CA LYS A 10 17.85 14.88 3.11
C LYS A 10 16.61 15.75 3.14
N VAL A 11 15.65 15.40 4.00
CA VAL A 11 14.43 16.18 4.22
C VAL A 11 14.08 16.23 5.70
N ARG A 12 13.71 17.42 6.20
CA ARG A 12 13.19 17.60 7.57
C ARG A 12 11.67 17.52 7.59
N VAL A 13 11.12 16.71 8.49
CA VAL A 13 9.68 16.54 8.66
C VAL A 13 9.24 16.83 10.10
N LYS A 14 7.93 17.01 10.31
CA LYS A 14 7.36 17.08 11.66
C LYS A 14 7.55 15.74 12.35
N LYS A 15 7.66 15.75 13.68
CA LYS A 15 7.68 14.51 14.48
C LYS A 15 6.39 13.72 14.20
N ASP A 16 6.50 12.40 14.09
CA ASP A 16 5.42 11.46 13.80
C ASP A 16 4.81 11.59 12.39
N ALA A 17 5.35 12.44 11.50
CA ALA A 17 5.07 12.36 10.07
C ALA A 17 5.50 10.99 9.51
N THR A 18 4.85 10.51 8.45
CA THR A 18 5.19 9.20 7.88
C THR A 18 6.40 9.27 6.95
N VAL A 19 7.04 8.13 6.69
CA VAL A 19 8.08 8.03 5.65
C VAL A 19 7.53 8.41 4.27
N LEU A 20 6.25 8.11 3.99
CA LEU A 20 5.59 8.53 2.75
C LEU A 20 5.47 10.06 2.66
N ASP A 21 5.17 10.75 3.76
CA ASP A 21 5.13 12.22 3.78
C ASP A 21 6.53 12.81 3.53
N ALA A 22 7.56 12.21 4.12
CA ALA A 22 8.94 12.58 3.86
C ALA A 22 9.32 12.38 2.37
N ALA A 23 8.92 11.26 1.78
CA ALA A 23 9.16 10.96 0.37
C ALA A 23 8.47 11.95 -0.58
N LYS A 24 7.20 12.28 -0.32
CA LYS A 24 6.46 13.32 -1.07
C LYS A 24 7.19 14.65 -1.00
N LYS A 25 7.63 15.07 0.19
CA LYS A 25 8.38 16.31 0.38
C LYS A 25 9.76 16.31 -0.30
N ALA A 26 10.39 15.14 -0.43
CA ALA A 26 11.68 14.96 -1.12
C ALA A 26 11.54 14.78 -2.65
N GLY A 27 10.31 14.81 -3.19
CA GLY A 27 10.05 14.53 -4.61
C GLY A 27 10.43 13.10 -5.01
N VAL A 28 10.34 12.15 -4.07
CA VAL A 28 10.61 10.73 -4.30
C VAL A 28 9.29 9.99 -4.40
N TRP A 29 9.08 9.30 -5.51
CA TRP A 29 7.85 8.56 -5.75
C TRP A 29 7.88 7.19 -5.05
N ILE A 30 6.86 6.93 -4.23
CA ILE A 30 6.59 5.63 -3.62
C ILE A 30 5.18 5.21 -4.05
N PRO A 31 4.99 4.02 -4.65
CA PRO A 31 3.68 3.58 -5.10
C PRO A 31 2.77 3.22 -3.92
N THR A 32 1.50 3.59 -4.03
CA THR A 32 0.46 3.30 -3.03
C THR A 32 -0.86 3.03 -3.74
N LEU A 33 -1.63 2.05 -3.25
CA LEU A 33 -3.01 1.82 -3.69
C LEU A 33 -4.03 1.99 -2.56
N CYS A 34 -3.69 1.57 -1.34
CA CYS A 34 -4.61 1.63 -0.19
C CYS A 34 -4.40 2.85 0.71
N TYR A 35 -3.59 3.83 0.28
CA TYR A 35 -3.38 5.07 1.04
C TYR A 35 -4.30 6.14 0.48
N HIS A 36 -5.01 6.83 1.37
CA HIS A 36 -5.78 8.02 1.03
C HIS A 36 -5.65 9.03 2.17
N PRO A 37 -5.41 10.33 1.91
CA PRO A 37 -5.14 11.32 2.96
C PRO A 37 -6.32 11.59 3.90
N ALA A 38 -7.54 11.27 3.49
CA ALA A 38 -8.74 11.49 4.30
C ALA A 38 -9.00 10.42 5.37
N ILE A 39 -8.29 9.29 5.34
CA ILE A 39 -8.49 8.18 6.29
C ILE A 39 -7.15 7.69 6.83
N SER A 40 -7.18 6.97 7.95
CA SER A 40 -5.95 6.45 8.58
C SER A 40 -5.17 5.47 7.66
N PRO A 41 -3.86 5.24 7.82
CA PRO A 41 -3.13 4.33 6.93
C PRO A 41 -3.00 2.90 7.49
N ASP A 42 -3.48 1.88 6.75
CA ASP A 42 -3.38 0.46 7.19
C ASP A 42 -2.26 -0.35 6.54
N ALA A 43 -1.65 0.19 5.50
CA ALA A 43 -0.58 -0.47 4.74
C ALA A 43 -0.94 -1.86 4.16
N VAL A 44 -2.21 -2.15 3.89
CA VAL A 44 -2.65 -3.48 3.40
C VAL A 44 -2.08 -3.84 2.01
N CYS A 45 -1.97 -2.89 1.08
CA CYS A 45 -1.51 -3.19 -0.28
C CYS A 45 -0.01 -3.45 -0.38
N ARG A 46 0.78 -3.11 0.64
CA ARG A 46 2.25 -3.29 0.72
C ARG A 46 3.11 -2.69 -0.42
N LEU A 47 2.53 -2.01 -1.40
CA LEU A 47 3.32 -1.35 -2.47
C LEU A 47 4.24 -0.24 -1.95
N CYS A 48 3.92 0.34 -0.79
CA CYS A 48 4.76 1.38 -0.17
C CYS A 48 5.99 0.84 0.56
N MET A 49 6.36 -0.43 0.36
CA MET A 49 7.53 -1.02 1.02
C MET A 49 8.83 -0.35 0.60
N VAL A 50 9.65 -0.03 1.60
CA VAL A 50 10.97 0.59 1.48
C VAL A 50 11.91 -0.05 2.49
N GLU A 51 13.22 0.10 2.28
CA GLU A 51 14.22 -0.39 3.22
C GLU A 51 14.64 0.70 4.20
N LEU A 52 14.49 0.44 5.49
CA LEU A 52 15.05 1.24 6.58
C LEU A 52 16.44 0.72 6.92
N ASP A 53 17.40 1.64 7.00
CA ASP A 53 18.74 1.34 7.48
C ASP A 53 18.72 1.03 8.99
N ARG A 54 19.26 -0.13 9.38
CA ARG A 54 19.43 -0.56 10.77
C ARG A 54 20.91 -0.67 11.16
N GLY A 55 21.82 -0.14 10.36
CA GLY A 55 23.27 -0.31 10.51
C GLY A 55 23.73 -1.53 9.72
N ASP A 56 23.81 -2.68 10.40
CA ASP A 56 24.38 -3.91 9.81
C ASP A 56 23.48 -4.58 8.77
N TRP A 57 22.20 -4.20 8.74
CA TRP A 57 21.21 -4.78 7.84
C TRP A 57 20.13 -3.76 7.47
N ARG A 58 19.28 -4.13 6.52
CA ARG A 58 18.16 -3.30 6.06
C ARG A 58 16.84 -3.98 6.32
N GLN A 59 15.92 -3.25 6.95
CA GLN A 59 14.59 -3.75 7.28
C GLN A 59 13.56 -3.27 6.27
N LEU A 60 12.79 -4.19 5.68
CA LEU A 60 11.60 -3.81 4.93
C LEU A 60 10.52 -3.27 5.87
N ILE A 61 10.07 -2.05 5.61
CA ILE A 61 9.00 -1.37 6.33
C ILE A 61 8.00 -0.77 5.35
N THR A 62 6.81 -0.41 5.81
CA THR A 62 5.79 0.27 5.00
C THR A 62 5.84 1.78 5.15
N ALA A 63 6.10 2.51 4.08
CA ALA A 63 6.28 3.95 4.15
C ALA A 63 5.01 4.71 4.56
N CYS A 64 3.82 4.20 4.20
CA CYS A 64 2.56 4.93 4.39
C CYS A 64 2.08 5.05 5.84
N ASN A 65 2.60 4.22 6.76
CA ASN A 65 2.21 4.25 8.17
C ASN A 65 3.40 4.23 9.15
N TYR A 66 4.64 4.14 8.66
CA TYR A 66 5.82 4.16 9.55
C TYR A 66 6.10 5.59 10.04
N PRO A 67 6.02 5.86 11.35
CA PRO A 67 6.20 7.21 11.89
C PRO A 67 7.68 7.56 12.06
N VAL A 68 8.04 8.79 11.70
CA VAL A 68 9.40 9.33 11.83
C VAL A 68 9.55 10.03 13.18
N ARG A 69 10.29 9.41 14.10
CA ARG A 69 10.52 9.94 15.47
C ARG A 69 11.94 10.44 15.72
N ARG A 70 12.89 9.99 14.90
CA ARG A 70 14.31 10.31 14.96
C ARG A 70 14.88 10.34 13.55
N ASP A 71 16.15 10.69 13.45
CA ASP A 71 16.84 10.68 12.16
C ASP A 71 16.96 9.24 11.65
N ILE A 72 16.60 9.04 10.38
CA ILE A 72 16.59 7.71 9.74
C ILE A 72 17.06 7.80 8.28
N VAL A 73 17.58 6.70 7.77
CA VAL A 73 17.98 6.54 6.36
C VAL A 73 17.06 5.51 5.71
N ILE A 74 16.46 5.87 4.58
CA ILE A 74 15.51 5.07 3.82
C ILE A 74 16.06 4.88 2.41
N TYR A 75 16.01 3.63 1.95
CA TYR A 75 16.30 3.26 0.58
C TYR A 75 14.99 2.89 -0.13
N VAL A 76 14.58 3.73 -1.07
CA VAL A 76 13.40 3.48 -1.91
C VAL A 76 13.79 2.70 -3.15
N SER A 77 14.98 2.96 -3.69
CA SER A 77 15.43 2.39 -4.97
C SER A 77 16.36 1.17 -4.80
N SER A 78 16.47 0.61 -3.59
CA SER A 78 17.30 -0.58 -3.37
C SER A 78 16.71 -1.83 -4.03
N LYS A 79 17.59 -2.79 -4.35
CA LYS A 79 17.19 -4.07 -4.95
C LYS A 79 16.15 -4.80 -4.11
N GLY A 80 16.31 -4.84 -2.79
CA GLY A 80 15.36 -5.49 -1.88
C GLY A 80 13.99 -4.81 -1.88
N ALA A 81 13.93 -3.48 -1.81
CA ALA A 81 12.66 -2.74 -1.88
C ALA A 81 11.98 -2.88 -3.25
N GLN A 82 12.73 -2.87 -4.36
CA GLN A 82 12.19 -3.09 -5.69
C GLN A 82 11.66 -4.53 -5.87
N GLN A 83 12.42 -5.53 -5.44
CA GLN A 83 12.02 -6.94 -5.53
C GLN A 83 10.76 -7.23 -4.70
N ALA A 84 10.69 -6.70 -3.48
CA ALA A 84 9.51 -6.85 -2.62
C ALA A 84 8.26 -6.23 -3.27
N ARG A 85 8.37 -5.00 -3.79
CA ARG A 85 7.25 -4.32 -4.46
C ARG A 85 6.84 -5.02 -5.76
N ARG A 86 7.79 -5.55 -6.54
CA ARG A 86 7.50 -6.34 -7.74
C ARG A 86 6.72 -7.60 -7.39
N GLY A 87 7.16 -8.36 -6.40
CA GLY A 87 6.44 -9.57 -5.96
C GLY A 87 5.02 -9.26 -5.50
N VAL A 88 4.83 -8.18 -4.73
CA VAL A 88 3.50 -7.71 -4.32
C VAL A 88 2.65 -7.32 -5.53
N MET A 89 3.20 -6.58 -6.50
CA MET A 89 2.46 -6.19 -7.71
C MET A 89 2.02 -7.41 -8.52
N GLU A 90 2.87 -8.42 -8.68
CA GLU A 90 2.51 -9.68 -9.36
C GLU A 90 1.32 -10.37 -8.65
N LEU A 91 1.31 -10.42 -7.31
CA LEU A 91 0.18 -10.98 -6.55
C LEU A 91 -1.09 -10.14 -6.70
N LEU A 92 -0.97 -8.81 -6.72
CA LEU A 92 -2.12 -7.92 -6.94
C LEU A 92 -2.70 -8.10 -8.35
N LEU A 93 -1.87 -8.27 -9.37
CA LEU A 93 -2.30 -8.53 -10.74
C LEU A 93 -3.03 -9.87 -10.87
N ALA A 94 -2.57 -10.92 -10.17
CA ALA A 94 -3.27 -12.21 -10.13
C ALA A 94 -4.62 -12.13 -9.40
N ARG A 95 -4.75 -11.23 -8.42
CA ARG A 95 -5.98 -10.98 -7.68
C ARG A 95 -6.99 -10.17 -8.51
N ALA A 96 -6.54 -9.08 -9.12
CA ALA A 96 -7.40 -8.12 -9.81
C ALA A 96 -6.98 -7.89 -11.27
N PRO A 97 -7.03 -8.94 -12.12
CA PRO A 97 -6.48 -8.90 -13.49
C PRO A 97 -7.25 -7.96 -14.43
N GLU A 98 -8.46 -7.53 -14.06
CA GLU A 98 -9.29 -6.64 -14.88
C GLU A 98 -9.11 -5.15 -14.53
N SER A 99 -8.46 -4.81 -13.41
CA SER A 99 -8.30 -3.41 -12.99
C SER A 99 -7.30 -2.68 -13.89
N GLN A 100 -7.79 -1.68 -14.63
CA GLN A 100 -6.98 -0.88 -15.51
C GLN A 100 -6.03 0.04 -14.73
N GLU A 101 -6.48 0.58 -13.60
CA GLU A 101 -5.68 1.42 -12.71
C GLU A 101 -4.48 0.64 -12.16
N LEU A 102 -4.71 -0.63 -11.80
CA LEU A 102 -3.64 -1.52 -11.35
C LEU A 102 -2.62 -1.78 -12.46
N LYS A 103 -3.08 -2.01 -13.71
CA LYS A 103 -2.20 -2.21 -14.87
C LYS A 103 -1.34 -0.97 -15.17
N VAL A 104 -1.91 0.23 -15.13
CA VAL A 104 -1.18 1.48 -15.31
C VAL A 104 -0.10 1.65 -14.23
N LEU A 105 -0.43 1.33 -12.97
CA LEU A 105 0.54 1.39 -11.89
C LEU A 105 1.64 0.33 -12.06
N ALA A 106 1.29 -0.89 -12.47
CA ALA A 106 2.22 -1.97 -12.72
C ALA A 106 3.22 -1.61 -13.83
N GLU A 107 2.74 -1.02 -14.93
CA GLU A 107 3.57 -0.54 -16.03
C GLU A 107 4.58 0.51 -15.55
N ARG A 108 4.13 1.50 -14.75
CA ARG A 108 5.02 2.51 -14.15
C ARG A 108 6.08 1.88 -13.23
N MET A 109 5.78 0.73 -12.63
CA MET A 109 6.72 -0.05 -11.82
C MET A 109 7.59 -1.01 -12.64
N GLY A 110 7.40 -1.11 -13.96
CA GLY A 110 8.10 -2.05 -14.84
C GLY A 110 7.64 -3.50 -14.69
N VAL A 111 6.42 -3.74 -14.18
CA VAL A 111 5.81 -5.07 -14.02
C VAL A 111 4.72 -5.23 -15.07
N LYS A 112 4.91 -6.14 -16.03
CA LYS A 112 3.99 -6.32 -17.16
C LYS A 112 2.94 -7.40 -16.92
N GLU A 113 3.32 -8.46 -16.22
CA GLU A 113 2.49 -9.66 -16.06
C GLU A 113 2.72 -10.28 -14.69
N THR A 114 1.82 -11.19 -14.33
CA THR A 114 1.94 -12.01 -13.13
C THR A 114 2.36 -13.42 -13.48
N ARG A 115 3.20 -14.02 -12.63
CA ARG A 115 3.60 -15.43 -12.72
C ARG A 115 2.66 -16.37 -11.95
N TYR A 116 1.68 -15.80 -11.25
CA TYR A 116 0.74 -16.53 -10.41
C TYR A 116 -0.57 -16.75 -11.16
N PRO A 117 -1.28 -17.88 -10.90
CA PRO A 117 -2.60 -18.09 -11.44
C PRO A 117 -3.58 -17.04 -10.91
N ASN A 118 -4.54 -16.64 -11.75
CA ASN A 118 -5.59 -15.74 -11.34
C ASN A 118 -6.41 -16.37 -10.20
N VAL A 119 -6.63 -15.59 -9.13
CA VAL A 119 -7.10 -16.13 -7.85
C VAL A 119 -8.64 -16.11 -7.74
N THR A 120 -9.32 -15.23 -8.47
CA THR A 120 -10.74 -14.94 -8.20
C THR A 120 -11.54 -14.77 -9.48
N GLU A 121 -12.69 -15.43 -9.57
CA GLU A 121 -13.75 -15.07 -10.53
C GLU A 121 -14.68 -13.98 -9.96
N SER A 122 -14.83 -13.91 -8.63
CA SER A 122 -15.67 -12.90 -7.96
C SER A 122 -14.88 -11.64 -7.61
N GLN A 123 -15.31 -10.49 -8.14
CA GLN A 123 -14.68 -9.17 -7.93
C GLN A 123 -13.26 -9.02 -8.53
N ARG A 124 -13.12 -9.31 -9.83
CA ARG A 124 -11.86 -9.23 -10.62
C ARG A 124 -11.17 -7.86 -10.69
N ASN A 125 -11.78 -6.81 -10.13
CA ASN A 125 -11.18 -5.48 -9.97
C ASN A 125 -10.78 -5.15 -8.52
N CYS A 126 -11.16 -5.97 -7.55
CA CYS A 126 -10.97 -5.70 -6.12
C CYS A 126 -9.65 -6.29 -5.60
N ILE A 127 -8.71 -5.40 -5.27
CA ILE A 127 -7.44 -5.75 -4.61
C ILE A 127 -7.54 -5.89 -3.07
N LEU A 128 -8.75 -5.81 -2.51
CA LEU A 128 -8.98 -5.81 -1.06
C LEU A 128 -8.23 -4.69 -0.32
N CYS A 129 -8.15 -3.50 -0.92
CA CYS A 129 -7.46 -2.34 -0.32
C CYS A 129 -8.19 -1.77 0.91
N GLY A 130 -9.46 -2.08 1.09
CA GLY A 130 -10.26 -1.64 2.23
C GLY A 130 -10.65 -0.17 2.22
N LEU A 131 -10.26 0.61 1.20
CA LEU A 131 -10.60 2.04 1.13
C LEU A 131 -12.13 2.27 1.20
N CYS A 132 -12.93 1.48 0.48
CA CYS A 132 -14.38 1.60 0.51
C CYS A 132 -14.97 1.27 1.90
N VAL A 133 -14.54 0.15 2.50
CA VAL A 133 -14.96 -0.29 3.84
C VAL A 133 -14.65 0.79 4.86
N ARG A 134 -13.43 1.35 4.80
CA ARG A 134 -12.95 2.30 5.77
C ARG A 134 -13.51 3.69 5.61
N ILE A 135 -13.76 4.14 4.38
CA ILE A 135 -14.52 5.38 4.17
C ILE A 135 -15.94 5.21 4.74
N CYS A 136 -16.59 4.06 4.50
CA CYS A 136 -17.93 3.79 5.03
C CYS A 136 -17.98 3.81 6.57
N GLU A 137 -16.92 3.33 7.22
CA GLU A 137 -16.81 3.30 8.68
C GLU A 137 -16.31 4.63 9.27
N GLU A 138 -15.14 5.12 8.86
CA GLU A 138 -14.46 6.28 9.46
C GLU A 138 -15.07 7.62 9.07
N ILE A 139 -15.60 7.74 7.85
CA ILE A 139 -16.10 9.02 7.30
C ILE A 139 -17.62 9.08 7.30
N ILE A 140 -18.27 8.02 6.81
CA ILE A 140 -19.74 7.98 6.71
C ILE A 140 -20.36 7.54 8.04
N GLY A 141 -19.66 6.72 8.84
CA GLY A 141 -20.12 6.28 10.16
C GLY A 141 -21.20 5.19 10.12
N GLN A 142 -21.36 4.50 8.99
CA GLN A 142 -22.45 3.53 8.79
C GLN A 142 -21.99 2.07 8.89
N ALA A 143 -20.73 1.79 8.55
CA ALA A 143 -20.19 0.42 8.49
C ALA A 143 -21.07 -0.56 7.66
N ALA A 144 -21.73 -0.06 6.61
CA ALA A 144 -22.67 -0.81 5.77
C ALA A 144 -22.02 -1.87 4.88
N ILE A 145 -20.69 -1.79 4.68
CA ILE A 145 -19.91 -2.79 3.96
C ILE A 145 -18.70 -3.19 4.78
N GLY A 146 -18.30 -4.45 4.68
CA GLY A 146 -17.16 -5.00 5.37
C GLY A 146 -16.46 -6.07 4.55
N PHE A 147 -15.46 -6.72 5.16
CA PHE A 147 -14.84 -7.88 4.56
C PHE A 147 -15.48 -9.16 5.09
N ALA A 148 -15.84 -10.07 4.17
CA ALA A 148 -16.33 -11.41 4.50
C ALA A 148 -15.39 -12.48 3.93
N GLY A 149 -15.33 -13.63 4.61
CA GLY A 149 -14.44 -14.73 4.23
C GLY A 149 -12.99 -14.54 4.68
N ARG A 150 -12.09 -15.40 4.20
CA ARG A 150 -10.66 -15.42 4.57
C ARG A 150 -9.79 -15.80 3.38
N GLY A 151 -8.51 -15.46 3.44
CA GLY A 151 -7.53 -15.83 2.42
C GLY A 151 -7.93 -15.35 1.01
N ALA A 152 -7.79 -16.23 0.03
CA ALA A 152 -8.13 -15.98 -1.37
C ALA A 152 -9.63 -15.69 -1.59
N ASP A 153 -10.51 -16.25 -0.75
CA ASP A 153 -11.96 -16.11 -0.90
C ASP A 153 -12.52 -14.86 -0.21
N ARG A 154 -11.64 -14.03 0.37
CA ARG A 154 -12.06 -12.78 1.03
C ARG A 154 -12.65 -11.83 -0.01
N THR A 155 -13.78 -11.23 0.31
CA THR A 155 -14.52 -10.30 -0.55
C THR A 155 -15.07 -9.12 0.26
N VAL A 156 -15.39 -8.03 -0.43
CA VAL A 156 -16.17 -6.94 0.16
C VAL A 156 -17.65 -7.32 0.05
N ALA A 157 -18.37 -7.28 1.16
CA ALA A 157 -19.77 -7.66 1.23
C ALA A 157 -20.55 -6.78 2.22
N VAL A 158 -21.86 -6.72 2.01
CA VAL A 158 -22.83 -6.18 2.97
C VAL A 158 -23.12 -7.21 4.09
N PRO A 159 -23.62 -6.79 5.27
CA PRO A 159 -24.08 -7.69 6.33
C PRO A 159 -25.00 -8.79 5.78
N PHE A 160 -24.75 -10.03 6.21
CA PHE A 160 -25.49 -11.22 5.76
C PHE A 160 -25.54 -11.46 4.24
N ARG A 161 -24.75 -10.72 3.44
CA ARG A 161 -24.81 -10.69 1.97
C ARG A 161 -26.20 -10.32 1.43
N GLN A 162 -26.95 -9.51 2.17
CA GLN A 162 -28.27 -9.02 1.79
C GLN A 162 -28.23 -7.50 1.54
N PRO A 163 -28.88 -7.00 0.47
CA PRO A 163 -29.01 -5.56 0.27
C PRO A 163 -29.77 -4.93 1.45
N SER A 164 -29.50 -3.65 1.72
CA SER A 164 -30.35 -2.85 2.60
C SER A 164 -31.72 -2.68 1.95
N ASP A 165 -32.78 -2.81 2.74
CA ASP A 165 -34.14 -2.38 2.36
C ASP A 165 -34.22 -0.86 2.19
#